data_AF-A0A9W4IW71-F1
#
_entry.id   AF-A0A9W4IW71-F1
#
_cell.length_a   1.000
_cell.length_b   1.000
_cell.length_c   1.000
_cell.angle_alpha   90.00
_cell.angle_beta   90.00
_cell.angle_gamma   90.00
#
_symmetry.space_group_name_H-M   'P 1'
#
loop_
_entity.id
_entity.type
_entity.pdbx_description
1 polymer ?
#
loop_
_entity_poly.entity_id
_entity_poly.type
_entity_poly.pdbx_seq_one_letter_code
_entity_poly.pdbx_strand_id
1 'polypeptide(L)'
;MLVYFLGNTWAQLFPDTSKVENWWKTRGGRGKTPKWNSALQFLNPGPFRLKEHAIIVICCSAAGDDNGATMLFAAQRLFYDLPPNATTIVLSLISIGLFGYGVCGFLRPICVWHPEAVYWANLPIVKTLQDLHWDRYQDSRQLRYFWYTVGGMAIYQVIPGYMFPWLNAVLIPCLASQNATGYKASVLTNLFGGATTNEGLGMFSLCFDWQYIGGTFLAFPLKLQLHQFIGIGLCSLVMLAIYYGNAWDSRSLPFMSTVLRTDSGKVYPSRAIFPGGRLGASLLEKYGTPRLTGGFAYGLLMANAAVSSFAGTLLYSLTYILVWQIGALFVHVVLFLGKDIWRSYRQSWKGQYADPHHTYMAQNYKDTPLW
;
A
#
# COMPACT_ATOMS: atom_id res chain seq x y z
N MET A 1 -2.60 -19.24 -0.90
CA MET A 1 -3.29 -20.55 -1.07
C MET A 1 -3.34 -21.02 -2.52
N LEU A 2 -3.82 -20.24 -3.49
CA LEU A 2 -3.83 -20.66 -4.91
C LEU A 2 -2.45 -21.11 -5.42
N VAL A 3 -1.41 -20.36 -5.08
CA VAL A 3 -0.01 -20.67 -5.40
C VAL A 3 0.42 -22.04 -4.87
N TYR A 4 -0.08 -22.48 -3.72
CA TYR A 4 0.24 -23.80 -3.17
C TYR A 4 -0.29 -24.93 -4.04
N PHE A 5 -1.55 -24.83 -4.46
CA PHE A 5 -2.17 -25.84 -5.33
C PHE A 5 -1.52 -25.82 -6.71
N LEU A 6 -1.38 -24.64 -7.32
CA LEU A 6 -0.73 -24.50 -8.63
C LEU A 6 0.72 -24.99 -8.61
N GLY A 7 1.49 -24.66 -7.56
CA GLY A 7 2.87 -25.10 -7.40
C GLY A 7 3.00 -26.61 -7.21
N ASN A 8 2.15 -27.21 -6.38
CA ASN A 8 2.11 -28.67 -6.20
C ASN A 8 1.64 -29.39 -7.47
N THR A 9 0.62 -28.87 -8.16
CA THR A 9 0.16 -29.42 -9.43
C THR A 9 1.26 -29.31 -10.49
N TRP A 10 1.97 -28.18 -10.56
CA TRP A 10 3.13 -28.01 -11.45
C TRP A 10 4.22 -29.04 -11.15
N ALA A 11 4.59 -29.20 -9.87
CA ALA A 11 5.60 -30.17 -9.45
C ALA A 11 5.20 -31.63 -9.70
N GLN A 12 3.89 -31.94 -9.76
CA GLN A 12 3.37 -33.26 -10.09
C GLN A 12 3.23 -33.51 -11.60
N LEU A 13 2.88 -32.47 -12.37
CA LEU A 13 2.70 -32.56 -13.83
C LEU A 13 4.04 -32.76 -14.54
N PHE A 14 5.10 -32.09 -14.09
CA PHE A 14 6.43 -32.23 -14.68
C PHE A 14 7.24 -33.29 -13.94
N PRO A 15 7.91 -34.22 -14.65
CA PRO A 15 8.68 -35.27 -14.01
C PRO A 15 9.88 -34.69 -13.27
N ASP A 16 10.06 -35.13 -12.01
CA ASP A 16 11.19 -34.74 -11.18
C ASP A 16 12.51 -35.13 -11.85
N THR A 17 13.38 -34.15 -12.03
CA THR A 17 14.70 -34.30 -12.66
C THR A 17 15.52 -35.43 -12.04
N SER A 18 15.41 -35.65 -10.72
CA SER A 18 16.11 -36.75 -10.05
C SER A 18 15.61 -38.14 -10.47
N LYS A 19 14.31 -38.27 -10.74
CA LYS A 19 13.70 -39.52 -11.24
C LYS A 19 14.08 -39.76 -12.70
N VAL A 20 14.12 -38.70 -13.50
CA VAL A 20 14.49 -38.79 -14.92
C VAL A 20 15.98 -39.08 -15.09
N GLU A 21 16.83 -38.48 -14.25
CA GLU A 21 18.25 -38.79 -14.20
C GLU A 21 18.51 -40.23 -13.75
N ASN A 22 17.80 -40.72 -12.73
CA ASN A 22 17.87 -42.12 -12.31
C ASN A 22 17.38 -43.07 -13.41
N TRP A 23 16.30 -42.73 -14.12
CA TRP A 23 15.82 -43.49 -15.28
C TRP A 23 16.84 -43.53 -16.43
N TRP A 24 17.55 -42.42 -16.66
CA TRP A 24 18.59 -42.35 -17.68
C TRP A 24 19.82 -43.19 -17.31
N LYS A 25 20.22 -43.14 -16.02
CA LYS A 25 21.31 -43.96 -15.47
C LYS A 25 20.97 -45.46 -15.53
N THR A 26 19.74 -45.87 -15.20
CA THR A 26 19.33 -47.28 -15.27
C THR A 26 19.27 -47.83 -16.69
N ARG A 27 19.11 -46.97 -17.71
CA ARG A 27 19.21 -47.33 -19.14
C ARG A 27 20.64 -47.33 -19.70
N GLY A 28 21.67 -47.26 -18.84
CA GLY A 28 23.07 -47.32 -19.26
C GLY A 28 23.68 -45.97 -19.65
N GLY A 29 23.02 -44.85 -19.34
CA GLY A 29 23.60 -43.52 -19.49
C GLY A 29 24.84 -43.33 -18.61
N ARG A 30 25.99 -43.04 -19.23
CA ARG A 30 27.26 -42.71 -18.55
C ARG A 30 27.71 -41.31 -18.95
N GLY A 31 28.15 -40.49 -17.99
CA GLY A 31 28.69 -39.15 -18.23
C GLY A 31 27.71 -38.02 -17.87
N LYS A 32 27.94 -36.82 -18.44
CA LYS A 32 27.10 -35.64 -18.20
C LYS A 32 25.67 -35.89 -18.69
N THR A 33 24.69 -35.45 -17.90
CA THR A 33 23.27 -35.58 -18.26
C THR A 33 22.97 -34.84 -19.57
N PRO A 34 22.00 -35.34 -20.37
CA PRO A 34 21.64 -34.70 -21.63
C PRO A 34 21.14 -33.27 -21.45
N LYS A 35 21.30 -32.40 -22.46
CA LYS A 35 20.83 -31.00 -22.40
C LYS A 35 19.33 -30.87 -22.12
N TRP A 36 18.52 -31.84 -22.54
CA TRP A 36 17.09 -31.88 -22.21
C TRP A 36 16.84 -32.09 -20.71
N ASN A 37 17.74 -32.76 -19.99
CA ASN A 37 17.66 -32.91 -18.53
C ASN A 37 17.95 -31.57 -17.84
N SER A 38 18.87 -30.75 -18.37
CA SER A 38 19.07 -29.38 -17.87
C SER A 38 17.87 -28.47 -18.13
N ALA A 39 17.17 -28.64 -19.26
CA ALA A 39 15.92 -27.92 -19.53
C ALA A 39 14.79 -28.38 -18.59
N LEU A 40 14.69 -29.69 -18.31
CA LEU A 40 13.76 -30.21 -17.30
C LEU A 40 14.11 -29.75 -15.89
N GLN A 41 15.40 -29.66 -15.55
CA GLN A 41 15.88 -29.13 -14.29
C GLN A 41 15.53 -27.65 -14.10
N PHE A 42 15.52 -26.89 -15.19
CA PHE A 42 15.05 -25.51 -15.19
C PHE A 42 13.53 -25.40 -14.99
N LEU A 43 12.75 -26.32 -15.55
CA LEU A 43 11.29 -26.33 -15.45
C LEU A 43 10.76 -26.91 -14.12
N ASN A 44 11.42 -27.94 -13.59
CA ASN A 44 11.08 -28.57 -12.33
C ASN A 44 12.35 -29.00 -11.56
N PRO A 45 12.93 -28.11 -10.73
CA PRO A 45 14.13 -28.40 -9.96
C PRO A 45 13.90 -29.37 -8.79
N GLY A 46 12.64 -29.63 -8.39
CA GLY A 46 12.33 -30.52 -7.28
C GLY A 46 10.93 -30.31 -6.69
N PRO A 47 10.63 -30.95 -5.55
CA PRO A 47 9.31 -30.83 -4.91
C PRO A 47 9.07 -29.39 -4.43
N PHE A 48 7.82 -28.92 -4.58
CA PHE A 48 7.43 -27.56 -4.22
C PHE A 48 7.57 -27.31 -2.70
N ARG A 49 8.50 -26.43 -2.32
CA ARG A 49 8.84 -26.16 -0.91
C ARG A 49 8.25 -24.83 -0.43
N LEU A 50 8.17 -24.68 0.90
CA LEU A 50 7.79 -23.44 1.58
C LEU A 50 8.56 -22.21 1.06
N LYS A 51 9.85 -22.36 0.76
CA LYS A 51 10.70 -21.26 0.26
C LYS A 51 10.26 -20.77 -1.13
N GLU A 52 9.96 -21.70 -2.03
CA GLU A 52 9.48 -21.36 -3.38
C GLU A 52 8.11 -20.70 -3.29
N HIS A 53 7.24 -21.24 -2.45
CA HIS A 53 5.93 -20.63 -2.17
C HIS A 53 6.07 -19.20 -1.62
N ALA A 54 6.96 -18.97 -0.66
CA ALA A 54 7.19 -17.65 -0.08
C ALA A 54 7.69 -16.63 -1.12
N ILE A 55 8.64 -17.02 -1.99
CA ILE A 55 9.14 -16.14 -3.05
C ILE A 55 8.03 -15.78 -4.04
N ILE A 56 7.24 -16.75 -4.48
CA ILE A 56 6.12 -16.49 -5.40
C ILE A 56 5.11 -15.54 -4.74
N VAL A 57 4.78 -15.75 -3.47
CA VAL A 57 3.86 -14.84 -2.74
C VAL A 57 4.43 -13.43 -2.68
N ILE A 58 5.73 -13.25 -2.39
CA ILE A 58 6.38 -11.93 -2.40
C ILE A 58 6.29 -11.29 -3.79
N CYS A 59 6.57 -12.03 -4.86
CA CYS A 59 6.48 -11.52 -6.23
C CYS A 59 5.03 -11.15 -6.61
N CYS A 60 4.05 -11.97 -6.22
CA CYS A 60 2.64 -11.69 -6.47
C CYS A 60 2.15 -10.47 -5.70
N SER A 61 2.54 -10.33 -4.41
CA SER A 61 2.21 -9.14 -3.62
C SER A 61 2.83 -7.88 -4.21
N ALA A 62 4.11 -7.94 -4.60
CA ALA A 62 4.80 -6.80 -5.22
C ALA A 62 4.19 -6.39 -6.58
N ALA A 63 3.56 -7.32 -7.30
CA ALA A 63 2.87 -7.04 -8.55
C ALA A 63 1.42 -6.57 -8.36
N GLY A 64 0.81 -6.84 -7.20
CA GLY A 64 -0.60 -6.54 -6.91
C GLY A 64 -0.84 -5.13 -6.38
N ASP A 65 0.18 -4.49 -5.80
CA ASP A 65 0.09 -3.15 -5.26
C ASP A 65 0.47 -2.08 -6.30
N ASP A 66 -0.26 -0.96 -6.33
CA ASP A 66 0.03 0.15 -7.25
C ASP A 66 1.30 0.91 -6.82
N ASN A 67 2.12 1.29 -7.80
CA ASN A 67 3.32 2.08 -7.58
C ASN A 67 2.95 3.57 -7.56
N GLY A 68 3.23 4.26 -6.45
CA GLY A 68 2.97 5.71 -6.34
C GLY A 68 3.60 6.55 -7.45
N ALA A 69 4.68 6.08 -8.09
CA ALA A 69 5.28 6.73 -9.26
C ALA A 69 4.35 6.69 -10.51
N THR A 70 3.48 5.68 -10.65
CA THR A 70 2.48 5.62 -11.72
C THR A 70 1.52 6.80 -11.63
N MET A 71 1.12 7.20 -10.42
CA MET A 71 0.23 8.34 -10.19
C MET A 71 0.85 9.66 -10.71
N LEU A 72 2.17 9.82 -10.61
CA LEU A 72 2.87 11.00 -11.14
C LEU A 72 2.77 11.06 -12.68
N PHE A 73 3.04 9.95 -13.37
CA PHE A 73 2.93 9.88 -14.83
C PHE A 73 1.48 10.04 -15.31
N ALA A 74 0.53 9.47 -14.58
CA ALA A 74 -0.89 9.66 -14.84
C ALA A 74 -1.30 11.13 -14.69
N ALA A 75 -0.81 11.82 -13.65
CA ALA A 75 -1.06 13.24 -13.43
C ALA A 75 -0.46 14.12 -14.55
N GLN A 76 0.76 13.82 -15.01
CA GLN A 76 1.39 14.51 -16.15
C GLN A 76 0.54 14.39 -17.43
N ARG A 77 0.05 13.19 -17.73
CA ARG A 77 -0.80 12.94 -18.90
C ARG A 77 -2.17 13.60 -18.76
N LEU A 78 -2.82 13.47 -17.61
CA LEU A 78 -4.20 13.92 -17.41
C LEU A 78 -4.30 15.44 -17.28
N PHE A 79 -3.45 16.06 -16.46
CA PHE A 79 -3.55 17.47 -16.10
C PHE A 79 -2.69 18.40 -16.97
N TYR A 80 -1.55 17.92 -17.48
CA TYR A 80 -0.58 18.74 -18.20
C TYR A 80 -0.45 18.43 -19.69
N ASP A 81 -1.15 17.39 -20.19
CA ASP A 81 -1.10 16.95 -21.60
C ASP A 81 0.34 16.68 -22.10
N LEU A 82 1.17 16.17 -21.20
CA LEU A 82 2.56 15.77 -21.48
C LEU A 82 2.62 14.24 -21.43
N PRO A 83 2.32 13.53 -22.53
CA PRO A 83 2.42 12.08 -22.55
C PRO A 83 3.89 11.67 -22.39
N PRO A 84 4.26 11.00 -21.28
CA PRO A 84 5.62 10.49 -21.13
C PRO A 84 5.83 9.33 -22.11
N ASN A 85 7.06 9.19 -22.62
CA ASN A 85 7.41 8.05 -23.47
C ASN A 85 7.30 6.74 -22.65
N ALA A 86 6.72 5.69 -23.24
CA ALA A 86 6.53 4.41 -22.58
C ALA A 86 7.84 3.83 -22.03
N THR A 87 8.94 3.98 -22.78
CA THR A 87 10.28 3.56 -22.35
C THR A 87 10.72 4.29 -21.08
N THR A 88 10.46 5.60 -21.01
CA THR A 88 10.79 6.41 -19.81
C THR A 88 9.99 5.94 -18.61
N ILE A 89 8.69 5.69 -18.78
CA ILE A 89 7.83 5.18 -17.69
C ILE A 89 8.37 3.85 -17.16
N VAL A 90 8.61 2.88 -18.05
CA VAL A 90 9.08 1.55 -17.66
C VAL A 90 10.45 1.61 -16.99
N LEU A 91 11.43 2.30 -17.59
CA LEU A 91 12.78 2.39 -17.02
C LEU A 91 12.79 3.18 -15.71
N SER A 92 11.99 4.25 -15.58
CA SER A 92 11.87 5.00 -14.34
C SER A 92 11.21 4.16 -13.23
N LEU A 93 10.16 3.41 -13.53
CA LEU A 93 9.52 2.52 -12.54
C LEU A 93 10.48 1.43 -12.06
N ILE A 94 11.23 0.81 -12.99
CA ILE A 94 12.27 -0.17 -12.63
C ILE A 94 13.36 0.48 -11.78
N SER A 95 13.85 1.66 -12.17
CA SER A 95 14.89 2.38 -11.43
C SER A 95 14.45 2.72 -10.00
N ILE A 96 13.23 3.23 -9.82
CA ILE A 96 12.68 3.58 -8.50
C ILE A 96 12.50 2.31 -7.65
N GLY A 97 12.02 1.21 -8.25
CA GLY A 97 11.87 -0.07 -7.57
C GLY A 97 13.21 -0.64 -7.10
N LEU A 98 14.20 -0.71 -7.98
CA LEU A 98 15.56 -1.20 -7.65
C LEU A 98 16.23 -0.35 -6.58
N PHE A 99 16.09 0.97 -6.66
CA PHE A 99 16.60 1.88 -5.64
C PHE A 99 15.93 1.62 -4.28
N GLY A 100 14.60 1.48 -4.26
CA GLY A 100 13.85 1.16 -3.04
C GLY A 100 14.29 -0.15 -2.40
N TYR A 101 14.45 -1.22 -3.18
CA TYR A 101 14.96 -2.50 -2.68
C TYR A 101 16.40 -2.40 -2.14
N GLY A 102 17.26 -1.60 -2.77
CA GLY A 102 18.61 -1.32 -2.28
C GLY A 102 18.60 -0.61 -0.91
N VAL A 103 17.75 0.41 -0.76
CA VAL A 103 17.57 1.11 0.53
C VAL A 103 17.01 0.18 1.59
N CYS A 104 16.04 -0.69 1.25
CA CYS A 104 15.53 -1.71 2.18
C CYS A 104 16.62 -2.69 2.63
N GLY A 105 17.54 -3.07 1.74
CA GLY A 105 18.70 -3.90 2.08
C GLY A 105 19.61 -3.23 3.12
N PHE A 106 19.87 -1.93 2.96
CA PHE A 106 20.65 -1.15 3.93
C PHE A 106 19.94 -1.02 5.28
N LEU A 107 18.63 -0.77 5.28
CA LEU A 107 17.83 -0.57 6.51
C LEU A 107 17.43 -1.88 7.21
N ARG A 108 17.76 -3.03 6.64
CA ARG A 108 17.46 -4.36 7.18
C ARG A 108 17.84 -4.57 8.66
N PRO A 109 18.97 -4.05 9.19
CA PRO A 109 19.30 -4.19 10.60
C PRO A 109 18.28 -3.54 11.54
N ILE A 110 17.67 -2.44 11.10
CA ILE A 110 16.68 -1.71 11.88
C ILE A 110 15.29 -2.33 11.67
N CYS A 111 14.94 -2.62 10.41
CA CYS A 111 13.58 -3.03 10.08
C CYS A 111 13.34 -4.52 10.35
N VAL A 112 14.31 -5.41 10.13
CA VAL A 112 14.07 -6.86 10.14
C VAL A 112 14.67 -7.53 11.37
N TRP A 113 15.87 -7.14 11.78
CA TRP A 113 16.58 -7.81 12.88
C TRP A 113 16.20 -7.29 14.27
N HIS A 114 15.52 -6.14 14.33
CA HIS A 114 15.10 -5.58 15.61
C HIS A 114 13.94 -6.40 16.20
N PRO A 115 14.05 -6.88 17.45
CA PRO A 115 13.05 -7.78 18.06
C PRO A 115 11.67 -7.13 18.23
N GLU A 116 11.59 -5.80 18.26
CA GLU A 116 10.34 -5.06 18.39
C GLU A 116 9.66 -4.75 17.04
N ALA A 117 10.29 -5.10 15.91
CA ALA A 117 9.73 -4.87 14.59
C ALA A 117 8.64 -5.91 14.25
N VAL A 118 7.41 -5.63 14.67
CA VAL A 118 6.26 -6.52 14.40
C VAL A 118 5.50 -6.10 13.14
N TYR A 119 5.45 -7.00 12.17
CA TYR A 119 4.74 -6.82 10.90
C TYR A 119 3.32 -7.40 10.95
N TRP A 120 2.41 -6.72 11.65
CA TRP A 120 1.04 -7.20 11.87
C TRP A 120 0.33 -7.60 10.57
N ALA A 121 0.42 -6.79 9.52
CA ALA A 121 -0.20 -7.05 8.23
C ALA A 121 0.28 -8.35 7.55
N ASN A 122 1.50 -8.80 7.86
CA ASN A 122 2.11 -9.99 7.25
C ASN A 122 1.82 -11.28 8.04
N LEU A 123 1.37 -11.19 9.30
CA LEU A 123 1.11 -12.35 10.15
C LEU A 123 0.12 -13.36 9.53
N PRO A 124 -1.02 -12.95 8.93
CA PRO A 124 -1.94 -13.90 8.31
C PRO A 124 -1.32 -14.65 7.13
N ILE A 125 -0.48 -13.96 6.35
CA ILE A 125 0.23 -14.53 5.19
C ILE A 125 1.24 -15.57 5.68
N VAL A 126 2.05 -15.22 6.70
CA VAL A 126 3.02 -16.14 7.30
C VAL A 126 2.28 -17.36 7.85
N LYS A 127 1.27 -17.19 8.71
CA LYS A 127 0.51 -18.31 9.28
C LYS A 127 -0.07 -19.23 8.20
N THR A 128 -0.61 -18.67 7.13
CA THR A 128 -1.13 -19.45 5.99
C THR A 128 -0.03 -20.26 5.31
N LEU A 129 1.15 -19.67 5.09
CA LEU A 129 2.29 -20.38 4.50
C LEU A 129 2.76 -21.54 5.39
N GLN A 130 2.82 -21.31 6.70
CA GLN A 130 3.20 -22.30 7.70
C GLN A 130 2.22 -23.49 7.70
N ASP A 131 0.92 -23.19 7.77
CA ASP A 131 -0.15 -24.21 7.87
C ASP A 131 -0.24 -25.11 6.65
N LEU A 132 0.04 -24.57 5.45
CA LEU A 132 -0.01 -25.35 4.21
C LEU A 132 1.18 -26.31 4.03
N HIS A 133 2.32 -26.01 4.64
CA HIS A 133 3.57 -26.76 4.43
C HIS A 133 4.00 -27.61 5.63
N TRP A 134 3.64 -27.25 6.86
CA TRP A 134 4.01 -28.01 8.07
C TRP A 134 2.91 -28.93 8.59
N ASP A 135 1.65 -28.49 8.56
CA ASP A 135 0.53 -29.35 8.94
C ASP A 135 0.02 -30.11 7.70
N ARG A 136 -0.32 -31.41 7.86
CA ARG A 136 -0.97 -32.18 6.80
C ARG A 136 -2.41 -31.69 6.63
N TYR A 137 -2.57 -30.59 5.90
CA TYR A 137 -3.84 -29.88 5.71
C TYR A 137 -4.78 -30.49 4.67
N GLN A 138 -4.39 -31.64 4.09
CA GLN A 138 -5.07 -32.25 2.95
C GLN A 138 -6.55 -32.57 3.21
N ASP A 139 -6.97 -32.68 4.48
CA ASP A 139 -8.37 -32.92 4.86
C ASP A 139 -8.91 -31.97 5.94
N SER A 140 -8.28 -30.79 6.11
CA SER A 140 -8.70 -29.88 7.17
C SER A 140 -10.04 -29.21 6.87
N ARG A 141 -10.89 -29.09 7.90
CA ARG A 141 -12.15 -28.34 7.83
C ARG A 141 -11.93 -26.87 7.41
N GLN A 142 -10.78 -26.31 7.76
CA GLN A 142 -10.42 -24.93 7.45
C GLN A 142 -10.18 -24.71 5.96
N LEU A 143 -9.59 -25.68 5.26
CA LEU A 143 -9.39 -25.60 3.81
C LEU A 143 -10.73 -25.65 3.04
N ARG A 144 -11.69 -26.44 3.51
CA ARG A 144 -13.05 -26.48 2.94
C ARG A 144 -13.75 -25.14 3.11
N TYR A 145 -13.68 -24.55 4.31
CA TYR A 145 -14.23 -23.21 4.54
C TYR A 145 -13.54 -22.15 3.69
N PHE A 146 -12.23 -22.21 3.50
CA PHE A 146 -11.53 -21.29 2.61
C PHE A 146 -12.14 -21.32 1.20
N TRP A 147 -12.34 -22.50 0.62
CA TRP A 147 -12.91 -22.61 -0.72
C TRP A 147 -14.39 -22.21 -0.79
N TYR A 148 -15.19 -22.51 0.23
CA TYR A 148 -16.56 -22.00 0.33
C TYR A 148 -16.59 -20.47 0.41
N THR A 149 -15.69 -19.88 1.18
CA THR A 149 -15.59 -18.42 1.31
C THR A 149 -15.11 -17.78 0.01
N VAL A 150 -14.07 -18.32 -0.64
CA VAL A 150 -13.58 -17.81 -1.93
C VAL A 150 -14.66 -17.88 -3.01
N GLY A 151 -15.33 -19.03 -3.14
CA GLY A 151 -16.43 -19.18 -4.09
C GLY A 151 -17.61 -18.26 -3.77
N GLY A 152 -17.99 -18.18 -2.50
CA GLY A 152 -19.05 -17.29 -2.03
C GLY A 152 -18.75 -15.82 -2.27
N MET A 153 -17.52 -15.38 -1.98
CA MET A 153 -17.06 -14.01 -2.24
C MET A 153 -17.01 -13.71 -3.74
N ALA A 154 -16.52 -14.64 -4.56
CA ALA A 154 -16.46 -14.46 -6.01
C ALA A 154 -17.86 -14.28 -6.64
N ILE A 155 -18.84 -15.07 -6.20
CA ILE A 155 -20.23 -14.95 -6.65
C ILE A 155 -20.84 -13.65 -6.10
N TYR A 156 -20.64 -13.38 -4.81
CA TYR A 156 -21.20 -12.21 -4.16
C TYR A 156 -20.66 -10.92 -4.77
N GLN A 157 -19.39 -10.85 -5.19
CA GLN A 157 -18.76 -9.64 -5.75
C GLN A 157 -19.49 -9.08 -6.98
N VAL A 158 -20.19 -9.93 -7.74
CA VAL A 158 -21.01 -9.49 -8.89
C VAL A 158 -22.13 -8.54 -8.43
N ILE A 159 -22.63 -8.71 -7.21
CA ILE A 159 -23.73 -7.93 -6.64
C ILE A 159 -23.30 -6.49 -6.35
N PRO A 160 -22.35 -6.19 -5.42
CA PRO A 160 -21.89 -4.83 -5.21
C PRO A 160 -21.05 -4.29 -6.38
N GLY A 161 -20.40 -5.15 -7.16
CA GLY A 161 -19.58 -4.70 -8.30
C GLY A 161 -20.37 -4.23 -9.52
N TYR A 162 -21.56 -4.80 -9.78
CA TYR A 162 -22.30 -4.55 -11.02
C TYR A 162 -23.81 -4.36 -10.82
N MET A 163 -24.47 -5.21 -10.02
CA MET A 163 -25.94 -5.19 -9.92
C MET A 163 -26.45 -4.06 -9.02
N PHE A 164 -25.82 -3.86 -7.87
CA PHE A 164 -26.18 -2.86 -6.86
C PHE A 164 -24.92 -2.14 -6.32
N PRO A 165 -24.28 -1.27 -7.12
CA PRO A 165 -23.07 -0.53 -6.71
C PRO A 165 -23.22 0.34 -5.46
N TRP A 166 -24.44 0.74 -5.11
CA TRP A 166 -24.70 1.52 -3.89
C TRP A 166 -24.44 0.73 -2.59
N LEU A 167 -24.33 -0.61 -2.65
CA LEU A 167 -23.91 -1.45 -1.51
C LEU A 167 -22.48 -1.18 -1.05
N ASN A 168 -21.67 -0.51 -1.87
CA ASN A 168 -20.32 -0.10 -1.52
C ASN A 168 -20.33 0.95 -0.37
N ALA A 169 -21.41 1.73 -0.25
CA ALA A 169 -21.54 2.75 0.79
C ALA A 169 -23.03 2.98 1.13
N VAL A 170 -23.52 2.28 2.14
CA VAL A 170 -24.86 2.44 2.70
C VAL A 170 -24.82 3.42 3.85
N LEU A 171 -25.35 4.62 3.59
CA LEU A 171 -25.38 5.73 4.52
C LEU A 171 -26.79 5.90 5.10
N ILE A 172 -27.06 5.26 6.24
CA ILE A 172 -28.37 5.31 6.90
C ILE A 172 -28.85 6.75 7.14
N PRO A 173 -28.00 7.69 7.64
CA PRO A 173 -28.43 9.08 7.83
C PRO A 173 -28.81 9.77 6.52
N CYS A 174 -28.08 9.52 5.42
CA CYS A 174 -28.38 10.09 4.11
C CYS A 174 -29.66 9.51 3.49
N LEU A 175 -29.91 8.21 3.70
CA LEU A 175 -31.15 7.54 3.29
C LEU A 175 -32.37 8.07 4.06
N ALA A 176 -32.21 8.31 5.37
CA ALA A 176 -33.27 8.88 6.19
C ALA A 176 -33.53 10.37 5.86
N SER A 177 -32.54 11.08 5.32
CA SER A 177 -32.62 12.51 5.03
C SER A 177 -32.86 12.86 3.56
N GLN A 178 -33.38 11.95 2.73
CA GLN A 178 -33.59 12.18 1.29
C GLN A 178 -34.44 13.42 0.97
N ASN A 179 -35.38 13.76 1.86
CA ASN A 179 -36.28 14.91 1.68
C ASN A 179 -35.73 16.22 2.29
N ALA A 180 -34.53 16.20 2.88
CA ALA A 180 -33.91 17.41 3.41
C ALA A 180 -33.46 18.30 2.26
N THR A 181 -33.75 19.61 2.34
CA THR A 181 -33.35 20.59 1.32
C THR A 181 -32.60 21.77 1.94
N GLY A 182 -31.86 22.51 1.10
CA GLY A 182 -31.13 23.70 1.48
C GLY A 182 -29.93 23.43 2.40
N TYR A 183 -29.71 24.30 3.38
CA TYR A 183 -28.56 24.25 4.28
C TYR A 183 -28.49 22.95 5.11
N LYS A 184 -29.64 22.44 5.54
CA LYS A 184 -29.71 21.18 6.32
C LYS A 184 -29.20 19.99 5.50
N ALA A 185 -29.57 19.93 4.22
CA ALA A 185 -29.09 18.90 3.31
C ALA A 185 -27.57 18.98 3.14
N SER A 186 -27.03 20.18 2.93
CA SER A 186 -25.58 20.38 2.78
C SER A 186 -24.78 19.95 4.02
N VAL A 187 -25.26 20.28 5.24
CA VAL A 187 -24.60 19.85 6.48
C VAL A 187 -24.63 18.33 6.63
N LEU A 188 -25.76 17.69 6.32
CA LEU A 188 -25.89 16.23 6.37
C LEU A 188 -24.99 15.55 5.34
N THR A 189 -24.87 16.09 4.12
CA THR A 189 -23.93 15.61 3.11
C THR A 189 -22.48 15.79 3.54
N ASN A 190 -22.11 16.93 4.13
CA ASN A 190 -20.73 17.14 4.58
C ASN A 190 -20.32 16.16 5.70
N LEU A 191 -21.25 15.83 6.61
CA LEU A 191 -20.98 14.93 7.74
C LEU A 191 -21.06 13.45 7.35
N PHE A 192 -22.12 13.05 6.67
CA PHE A 192 -22.43 11.65 6.39
C PHE A 192 -22.19 11.27 4.93
N GLY A 193 -22.22 12.21 4.00
CA GLY A 193 -21.90 11.94 2.59
C GLY A 193 -20.48 11.39 2.44
N GLY A 194 -20.34 10.37 1.60
CA GLY A 194 -19.08 9.64 1.43
C GLY A 194 -19.21 8.42 0.53
N ALA A 195 -20.30 8.35 -0.26
CA ALA A 195 -20.49 7.29 -1.24
C ALA A 195 -19.67 7.56 -2.50
N THR A 196 -19.45 8.85 -2.82
CA THR A 196 -18.53 9.27 -3.87
C THR A 196 -17.43 10.18 -3.33
N THR A 197 -16.34 10.29 -4.09
CA THR A 197 -15.18 11.09 -3.71
C THR A 197 -15.55 12.57 -3.60
N ASN A 198 -15.07 13.24 -2.55
CA ASN A 198 -15.30 14.67 -2.27
C ASN A 198 -16.72 15.05 -1.81
N GLU A 199 -17.56 14.10 -1.40
CA GLU A 199 -18.90 14.41 -0.86
C GLU A 199 -18.90 14.87 0.60
N GLY A 200 -18.11 14.23 1.45
CA GLY A 200 -18.11 14.48 2.89
C GLY A 200 -17.23 13.50 3.66
N LEU A 201 -17.42 13.46 4.98
CA LEU A 201 -16.61 12.65 5.89
C LEU A 201 -16.97 11.16 5.92
N GLY A 202 -18.11 10.75 5.34
CA GLY A 202 -18.55 9.35 5.31
C GLY A 202 -18.84 8.73 6.68
N MET A 203 -19.21 9.54 7.68
CA MET A 203 -19.47 9.04 9.03
C MET A 203 -20.62 8.01 9.01
N PHE A 204 -20.44 6.90 9.73
CA PHE A 204 -21.40 5.79 9.78
C PHE A 204 -21.75 5.17 8.41
N SER A 205 -20.81 5.22 7.46
CA SER A 205 -20.93 4.46 6.21
C SER A 205 -20.75 2.97 6.47
N LEU A 206 -21.78 2.20 6.11
CA LEU A 206 -21.71 0.75 6.10
C LEU A 206 -21.32 0.29 4.70
N CYS A 207 -20.21 -0.42 4.59
CA CYS A 207 -19.79 -1.04 3.36
C CYS A 207 -20.17 -2.53 3.37
N PHE A 208 -20.79 -3.00 2.31
CA PHE A 208 -21.07 -4.42 2.10
C PHE A 208 -20.20 -5.03 1.00
N ASP A 209 -19.23 -4.30 0.45
CA ASP A 209 -18.29 -4.79 -0.54
C ASP A 209 -16.96 -5.20 0.11
N TRP A 210 -16.59 -6.48 -0.05
CA TRP A 210 -15.34 -7.03 0.50
C TRP A 210 -14.09 -6.35 -0.06
N GLN A 211 -14.15 -5.81 -1.29
CA GLN A 211 -13.05 -5.07 -1.90
C GLN A 211 -12.75 -3.77 -1.13
N TYR A 212 -13.77 -3.14 -0.56
CA TYR A 212 -13.63 -1.90 0.22
C TYR A 212 -13.39 -2.17 1.72
N ILE A 213 -13.96 -3.24 2.29
CA ILE A 213 -13.72 -3.62 3.69
C ILE A 213 -12.26 -4.06 3.90
N GLY A 214 -11.76 -4.91 3.01
CA GLY A 214 -10.40 -5.48 3.10
C GLY A 214 -10.22 -6.42 4.30
N GLY A 215 -8.98 -6.91 4.48
CA GLY A 215 -8.62 -7.87 5.55
C GLY A 215 -7.49 -7.42 6.48
N THR A 216 -6.74 -6.39 6.10
CA THR A 216 -5.51 -5.97 6.79
C THR A 216 -5.75 -5.58 8.25
N PHE A 217 -6.87 -4.89 8.51
CA PHE A 217 -7.19 -4.43 9.86
C PHE A 217 -7.46 -5.58 10.83
N LEU A 218 -7.91 -6.76 10.36
CA LEU A 218 -8.14 -7.92 11.22
C LEU A 218 -6.84 -8.44 11.87
N ALA A 219 -5.70 -8.14 11.27
CA ALA A 219 -4.39 -8.52 11.81
C ALA A 219 -3.86 -7.51 12.85
N PHE A 220 -4.48 -6.33 12.96
CA PHE A 220 -4.01 -5.27 13.86
C PHE A 220 -4.52 -5.48 15.29
N PRO A 221 -3.68 -5.24 16.31
CA PRO A 221 -4.13 -5.24 17.69
C PRO A 221 -5.26 -4.22 17.92
N LEU A 222 -6.25 -4.57 18.76
CA LEU A 222 -7.38 -3.70 19.10
C LEU A 222 -6.94 -2.32 19.62
N LYS A 223 -5.83 -2.27 20.38
CA LYS A 223 -5.26 -1.01 20.86
C LYS A 223 -4.84 -0.10 19.71
N LEU A 224 -4.16 -0.64 18.70
CA LEU A 224 -3.74 0.11 17.51
C LEU A 224 -4.94 0.64 16.74
N GLN A 225 -5.95 -0.22 16.53
CA GLN A 225 -7.18 0.18 15.86
C GLN A 225 -7.90 1.31 16.61
N LEU A 226 -7.98 1.23 17.94
CA LEU A 226 -8.60 2.29 18.75
C LEU A 226 -7.89 3.64 18.58
N HIS A 227 -6.55 3.66 18.59
CA HIS A 227 -5.79 4.88 18.32
C HIS A 227 -6.03 5.42 16.90
N GLN A 228 -6.13 4.55 15.90
CA GLN A 228 -6.47 4.95 14.52
C GLN A 228 -7.88 5.56 14.45
N PHE A 229 -8.88 4.96 15.08
CA PHE A 229 -10.25 5.50 15.13
C PHE A 229 -10.32 6.86 15.84
N ILE A 230 -9.60 7.03 16.96
CA ILE A 230 -9.48 8.33 17.64
C ILE A 230 -8.84 9.36 16.71
N GLY A 231 -7.77 9.00 16.01
CA GLY A 231 -7.09 9.86 15.04
C GLY A 231 -8.00 10.31 13.90
N ILE A 232 -8.77 9.38 13.32
CA ILE A 232 -9.77 9.67 12.27
C ILE A 232 -10.86 10.61 12.82
N GLY A 233 -11.36 10.35 14.04
CA GLY A 233 -12.36 11.20 14.69
C GLY A 233 -11.84 12.62 14.93
N LEU A 234 -10.61 12.77 15.43
CA LEU A 234 -9.98 14.07 15.65
C LEU A 234 -9.78 14.83 14.32
N CYS A 235 -9.27 14.17 13.28
CA CYS A 235 -9.10 14.78 11.97
C CYS A 235 -10.45 15.24 11.39
N SER A 236 -11.50 14.44 11.57
CA SER A 236 -12.86 14.78 11.15
C SER A 236 -13.37 16.03 11.84
N LEU A 237 -13.19 16.15 13.17
CA LEU A 237 -13.57 17.34 13.93
C LEU A 237 -12.81 18.59 13.48
N VAL A 238 -11.50 18.46 13.24
CA VAL A 238 -10.68 19.60 12.79
C VAL A 238 -11.09 20.06 11.39
N MET A 239 -11.38 19.14 10.46
CA MET A 239 -11.89 19.51 9.13
C MET A 239 -13.22 20.29 9.21
N LEU A 240 -14.13 19.87 10.10
CA LEU A 240 -15.38 20.60 10.34
C LEU A 240 -15.11 21.98 10.94
N ALA A 241 -14.20 22.08 11.91
CA ALA A 241 -13.83 23.35 12.52
C ALA A 241 -13.24 24.33 11.49
N ILE A 242 -12.38 23.85 10.59
CA ILE A 242 -11.80 24.65 9.51
C ILE A 242 -12.89 25.18 8.58
N TYR A 243 -13.78 24.32 8.10
CA TYR A 243 -14.81 24.70 7.15
C TYR A 243 -15.87 25.62 7.76
N TYR A 244 -16.46 25.23 8.89
CA TYR A 244 -17.52 26.01 9.51
C TYR A 244 -16.99 27.26 10.21
N GLY A 245 -15.75 27.24 10.69
CA GLY A 245 -15.02 28.40 11.22
C GLY A 245 -14.44 29.33 10.15
N ASN A 246 -14.63 29.02 8.86
CA ASN A 246 -14.11 29.79 7.72
C ASN A 246 -12.59 30.03 7.78
N ALA A 247 -11.83 29.09 8.34
CA ALA A 247 -10.37 29.17 8.28
C ALA A 247 -9.92 29.01 6.82
N TRP A 248 -8.95 29.83 6.39
CA TRP A 248 -8.44 29.92 5.01
C TRP A 248 -9.52 30.24 3.96
N ASP A 249 -10.55 30.98 4.34
CA ASP A 249 -11.69 31.33 3.48
C ASP A 249 -12.34 30.09 2.86
N SER A 250 -12.38 29.00 3.62
CA SER A 250 -12.83 27.68 3.15
C SER A 250 -14.32 27.63 2.85
N ARG A 251 -15.17 28.51 3.40
CA ARG A 251 -16.60 28.56 3.05
C ARG A 251 -16.86 29.02 1.62
N SER A 252 -15.93 29.74 1.01
CA SER A 252 -16.03 30.14 -0.41
C SER A 252 -15.83 28.97 -1.38
N LEU A 253 -15.36 27.83 -0.86
CA LEU A 253 -15.04 26.62 -1.60
C LEU A 253 -15.96 25.46 -1.15
N PRO A 254 -16.07 24.37 -1.94
CA PRO A 254 -16.75 23.17 -1.47
C PRO A 254 -16.05 22.57 -0.24
N PHE A 255 -16.80 21.84 0.60
CA PHE A 255 -16.29 21.22 1.83
C PHE A 255 -15.05 20.36 1.56
N MET A 256 -15.10 19.52 0.52
CA MET A 256 -13.96 18.72 0.06
C MET A 256 -13.83 18.80 -1.47
N SER A 257 -12.59 18.81 -1.96
CA SER A 257 -12.25 18.69 -3.38
C SER A 257 -10.77 18.38 -3.50
N THR A 258 -10.43 17.31 -4.20
CA THR A 258 -9.06 16.97 -4.63
C THR A 258 -8.61 17.77 -5.85
N VAL A 259 -9.53 18.46 -6.53
CA VAL A 259 -9.25 19.30 -7.70
C VAL A 259 -8.92 20.72 -7.26
N LEU A 260 -7.90 21.32 -7.90
CA LEU A 260 -7.53 22.73 -7.76
C LEU A 260 -8.70 23.64 -8.16
N ARG A 261 -8.94 24.71 -7.39
CA ARG A 261 -10.04 25.66 -7.62
C ARG A 261 -9.53 27.08 -7.83
N THR A 262 -10.31 27.90 -8.53
CA THR A 262 -10.15 29.35 -8.56
C THR A 262 -10.71 29.98 -7.28
N ASP A 263 -10.45 31.27 -7.05
CA ASP A 263 -11.03 32.03 -5.93
C ASP A 263 -12.56 32.01 -5.91
N SER A 264 -13.17 31.91 -7.09
CA SER A 264 -14.62 31.79 -7.29
C SER A 264 -15.16 30.37 -7.09
N GLY A 265 -14.33 29.40 -6.70
CA GLY A 265 -14.73 28.01 -6.46
C GLY A 265 -14.91 27.15 -7.72
N LYS A 266 -14.64 27.69 -8.91
CA LYS A 266 -14.67 26.94 -10.17
C LYS A 266 -13.41 26.06 -10.31
N VAL A 267 -13.48 25.06 -11.19
CA VAL A 267 -12.32 24.19 -11.49
C VAL A 267 -11.20 25.04 -12.09
N TYR A 268 -9.99 24.90 -11.55
CA TYR A 268 -8.83 25.64 -12.00
C TYR A 268 -8.33 25.14 -13.36
N PRO A 269 -8.11 26.02 -14.36
CA PRO A 269 -7.71 25.61 -15.70
C PRO A 269 -6.21 25.34 -15.80
N SER A 270 -5.71 24.30 -15.12
CA SER A 270 -4.28 23.94 -15.08
C SER A 270 -3.67 23.80 -16.48
N ARG A 271 -4.39 23.17 -17.42
CA ARG A 271 -3.90 22.97 -18.79
C ARG A 271 -3.64 24.29 -19.54
N ALA A 272 -4.46 25.31 -19.32
CA ALA A 272 -4.32 26.60 -20.00
C ALA A 272 -3.14 27.42 -19.48
N ILE A 273 -2.73 27.18 -18.23
CA ILE A 273 -1.71 27.96 -17.52
C ILE A 273 -0.31 27.38 -17.72
N PHE A 274 -0.23 26.08 -18.05
CA PHE A 274 1.02 25.38 -18.33
C PHE A 274 1.15 24.97 -19.81
N PRO A 275 1.24 25.93 -20.76
CA PRO A 275 1.47 25.58 -22.15
C PRO A 275 2.79 24.83 -22.31
N GLY A 276 2.73 23.59 -22.80
CA GLY A 276 3.91 22.72 -22.96
C GLY A 276 4.63 22.40 -21.64
N GLY A 277 3.93 22.42 -20.50
CA GLY A 277 4.50 22.09 -19.19
C GLY A 277 5.27 23.20 -18.50
N ARG A 278 5.28 24.41 -19.07
CA ARG A 278 5.95 25.58 -18.48
C ARG A 278 4.91 26.58 -18.01
N LEU A 279 5.13 27.14 -16.82
CA LEU A 279 4.25 28.15 -16.25
C LEU A 279 4.27 29.42 -17.10
N GLY A 280 3.13 29.77 -17.70
CA GLY A 280 2.94 31.06 -18.36
C GLY A 280 2.65 32.14 -17.32
N ALA A 281 3.63 32.99 -16.97
CA ALA A 281 3.47 34.01 -15.94
C ALA A 281 2.28 34.97 -16.21
N SER A 282 2.06 35.37 -17.46
CA SER A 282 0.92 36.21 -17.86
C SER A 282 -0.44 35.49 -17.75
N LEU A 283 -0.46 34.17 -17.94
CA LEU A 283 -1.67 33.36 -17.77
C LEU A 283 -1.98 33.15 -16.29
N LEU A 284 -0.95 32.99 -15.45
CA LEU A 284 -1.11 32.92 -14.00
C LEU A 284 -1.66 34.23 -13.44
N GLU A 285 -1.16 35.37 -13.90
CA GLU A 285 -1.67 36.69 -13.49
C GLU A 285 -3.14 36.88 -13.90
N LYS A 286 -3.53 36.38 -15.08
CA LYS A 286 -4.91 36.42 -15.57
C LYS A 286 -5.88 35.52 -14.79
N TYR A 287 -5.45 34.31 -14.44
CA TYR A 287 -6.32 33.31 -13.79
C TYR A 287 -6.23 33.28 -12.26
N GLY A 288 -5.26 33.98 -11.68
CA GLY A 288 -4.99 33.99 -10.24
C GLY A 288 -4.27 32.73 -9.77
N THR A 289 -3.93 32.69 -8.49
CA THR A 289 -3.28 31.51 -7.89
C THR A 289 -4.32 30.41 -7.61
N PRO A 290 -3.93 29.12 -7.72
CA PRO A 290 -4.85 28.03 -7.43
C PRO A 290 -5.10 27.92 -5.92
N ARG A 291 -6.35 27.66 -5.56
CA ARG A 291 -6.78 27.41 -4.18
C ARG A 291 -7.12 25.94 -3.96
N LEU A 292 -6.84 25.50 -2.73
CA LEU A 292 -7.20 24.19 -2.21
C LEU A 292 -8.39 24.34 -1.26
N THR A 293 -9.25 23.33 -1.19
CA THR A 293 -10.29 23.29 -0.15
C THR A 293 -9.64 23.16 1.22
N GLY A 294 -10.26 23.75 2.25
CA GLY A 294 -9.70 23.72 3.61
C GLY A 294 -9.45 22.30 4.12
N GLY A 295 -10.36 21.36 3.81
CA GLY A 295 -10.19 19.94 4.13
C GLY A 295 -9.00 19.29 3.40
N PHE A 296 -8.80 19.59 2.11
CA PHE A 296 -7.67 19.04 1.36
C PHE A 296 -6.34 19.65 1.79
N ALA A 297 -6.29 20.96 2.06
CA ALA A 297 -5.11 21.62 2.60
C ALA A 297 -4.72 21.04 3.98
N TYR A 298 -5.69 20.82 4.85
CA TYR A 298 -5.48 20.15 6.14
C TYR A 298 -5.04 18.69 5.96
N GLY A 299 -5.65 17.95 5.04
CA GLY A 299 -5.24 16.58 4.72
C GLY A 299 -3.78 16.50 4.25
N LEU A 300 -3.36 17.42 3.38
CA LEU A 300 -1.95 17.54 2.97
C LEU A 300 -1.05 17.90 4.16
N LEU A 301 -1.46 18.84 5.01
CA LEU A 301 -0.72 19.19 6.22
C LEU A 301 -0.55 17.98 7.15
N MET A 302 -1.61 17.22 7.39
CA MET A 302 -1.57 16.03 8.24
C MET A 302 -0.78 14.88 7.63
N ALA A 303 -0.88 14.66 6.31
CA ALA A 303 -0.04 13.69 5.62
C ALA A 303 1.45 14.04 5.78
N ASN A 304 1.79 15.33 5.66
CA ASN A 304 3.16 15.81 5.90
C ASN A 304 3.57 15.70 7.39
N ALA A 305 2.65 15.92 8.31
CA ALA A 305 2.91 15.83 9.76
C ALA A 305 3.00 14.37 10.25
N ALA A 306 2.28 13.43 9.63
CA ALA A 306 2.30 12.01 9.98
C ALA A 306 3.67 11.36 9.69
N VAL A 307 4.34 11.79 8.62
CA VAL A 307 5.74 11.42 8.32
C VAL A 307 6.73 12.05 9.34
N SER A 308 6.29 13.07 10.09
CA SER A 308 7.13 13.95 10.91
C SER A 308 6.78 13.98 12.40
N SER A 309 5.97 13.05 12.92
CA SER A 309 5.57 13.06 14.33
C SER A 309 6.79 12.72 15.20
N PHE A 310 7.45 13.63 15.94
CA PHE A 310 6.95 14.72 16.77
C PHE A 310 8.03 15.79 17.02
N ALA A 311 7.85 17.03 16.51
CA ALA A 311 8.23 18.32 17.11
C ALA A 311 8.21 19.44 16.05
N GLY A 312 7.36 20.47 16.22
CA GLY A 312 7.54 21.76 15.56
C GLY A 312 6.33 22.30 14.81
N THR A 313 5.48 23.05 15.53
CA THR A 313 4.36 23.83 15.01
C THR A 313 4.83 25.03 14.17
N LEU A 314 4.16 25.25 13.03
CA LEU A 314 3.88 26.53 12.36
C LEU A 314 5.07 27.45 12.00
N LEU A 315 5.50 27.48 10.73
CA LEU A 315 5.79 28.74 9.99
C LEU A 315 6.22 28.55 8.51
N TYR A 316 5.54 29.29 7.63
CA TYR A 316 5.85 29.80 6.28
C TYR A 316 6.33 28.91 5.10
N SER A 317 5.55 29.06 4.02
CA SER A 317 5.91 29.07 2.59
C SER A 317 6.14 27.75 1.85
N LEU A 318 5.31 27.59 0.81
CA LEU A 318 5.04 26.42 -0.04
C LEU A 318 6.21 25.88 -0.88
N THR A 319 7.46 26.27 -0.62
CA THR A 319 8.63 25.76 -1.35
C THR A 319 9.60 24.97 -0.47
N TYR A 320 9.49 25.06 0.87
CA TYR A 320 10.38 24.34 1.78
C TYR A 320 9.78 23.09 2.40
N ILE A 321 8.50 22.80 2.16
CA ILE A 321 7.77 21.71 2.82
C ILE A 321 8.44 20.35 2.57
N LEU A 322 9.05 20.12 1.40
CA LEU A 322 9.78 18.86 1.12
C LEU A 322 11.14 18.75 1.85
N VAL A 323 11.82 19.87 2.11
CA VAL A 323 13.12 19.88 2.82
C VAL A 323 12.94 19.76 4.33
N TRP A 324 11.90 20.41 4.89
CA TRP A 324 11.58 20.30 6.31
C TRP A 324 11.01 18.93 6.70
N GLN A 325 10.34 18.21 5.78
CA GLN A 325 9.90 16.82 6.01
C GLN A 325 11.07 15.87 6.26
N ILE A 326 12.06 15.91 5.38
CA ILE A 326 13.27 15.09 5.50
C ILE A 326 14.04 15.51 6.76
N GLY A 327 14.12 16.82 7.04
CA GLY A 327 14.75 17.36 8.24
C GLY A 327 14.08 16.91 9.53
N ALA A 328 12.75 17.00 9.64
CA ALA A 328 11.99 16.60 10.82
C ALA A 328 12.04 15.08 11.03
N LEU A 329 11.92 14.29 9.96
CA LEU A 329 12.13 12.85 10.01
C LEU A 329 13.54 12.52 10.50
N PHE A 330 14.57 13.17 9.96
CA PHE A 330 15.96 12.95 10.35
C PHE A 330 16.20 13.31 11.82
N VAL A 331 15.68 14.45 12.28
CA VAL A 331 15.76 14.88 13.68
C VAL A 331 15.03 13.90 14.59
N HIS A 332 13.82 13.47 14.24
CA HIS A 332 13.07 12.48 15.01
C HIS A 332 13.84 11.15 15.12
N VAL A 333 14.30 10.65 13.97
CA VAL A 333 15.08 9.42 13.88
C VAL A 333 16.37 9.54 14.69
N VAL A 334 17.07 10.67 14.65
CA VAL A 334 18.32 10.86 15.40
C VAL A 334 18.07 11.01 16.91
N LEU A 335 17.09 11.81 17.32
CA LEU A 335 16.83 12.11 18.73
C LEU A 335 16.20 10.94 19.48
N PHE A 336 15.18 10.31 18.88
CA PHE A 336 14.39 9.27 19.55
C PHE A 336 14.90 7.86 19.21
N LEU A 337 15.17 7.59 17.93
CA LEU A 337 15.55 6.26 17.46
C LEU A 337 17.07 6.10 17.29
N GLY A 338 17.86 7.19 17.36
CA GLY A 338 19.26 7.18 16.92
C GLY A 338 20.13 6.31 17.80
N LYS A 339 19.84 6.28 19.11
CA LYS A 339 20.53 5.40 20.06
C LYS A 339 20.24 3.91 19.76
N ASP A 340 19.00 3.58 19.43
CA ASP A 340 18.59 2.20 19.16
C ASP A 340 19.03 1.74 17.76
N ILE A 341 18.99 2.63 16.77
CA ILE A 341 19.56 2.40 15.44
C ILE A 341 21.06 2.13 15.54
N TRP A 342 21.81 2.99 16.24
CA TRP A 342 23.24 2.79 16.44
C TRP A 342 23.53 1.49 17.18
N ARG A 343 22.73 1.15 18.19
CA ARG A 343 22.84 -0.13 18.90
C ARG A 343 22.62 -1.31 17.96
N SER A 344 21.59 -1.26 17.13
CA SER A 344 21.23 -2.32 16.18
C SER A 344 22.32 -2.54 15.12
N TYR A 345 22.87 -1.47 14.55
CA TYR A 345 24.02 -1.57 13.63
C TYR A 345 25.27 -2.10 14.32
N ARG A 346 25.59 -1.62 15.52
CA ARG A 346 26.76 -2.09 16.28
C ARG A 346 26.63 -3.58 16.66
N GLN A 347 25.43 -4.04 16.98
CA GLN A 347 25.14 -5.45 17.26
C GLN A 347 25.26 -6.30 16.00
N SER A 348 24.72 -5.83 14.87
CA SER A 348 24.89 -6.48 13.57
C SER A 348 26.36 -6.66 13.18
N TRP A 349 27.20 -5.62 13.31
CA TRP A 349 28.63 -5.72 12.99
C TRP A 349 29.38 -6.69 13.90
N LYS A 350 28.90 -6.90 15.13
CA LYS A 350 29.45 -7.87 16.08
C LYS A 350 28.88 -9.29 15.86
N GLY A 351 27.91 -9.47 14.96
CA GLY A 351 27.20 -10.73 14.78
C GLY A 351 26.39 -11.16 16.01
N GLN A 352 26.01 -10.21 16.87
CA GLN A 352 25.23 -10.48 18.07
C GLN A 352 23.77 -10.12 17.80
N TYR A 353 22.89 -11.10 17.93
CA TYR A 353 21.47 -10.94 17.66
C TYR A 353 20.67 -11.11 18.95
N ALA A 354 19.81 -10.13 19.26
CA ALA A 354 18.95 -10.18 20.44
C ALA A 354 17.76 -11.12 20.27
N ASP A 355 17.32 -11.35 19.02
CA ASP A 355 16.20 -12.22 18.68
C ASP A 355 16.66 -13.70 18.51
N PRO A 356 16.07 -14.65 19.27
CA PRO A 356 16.32 -16.08 19.10
C PRO A 356 16.01 -16.60 17.70
N HIS A 357 14.97 -16.07 17.04
CA HIS A 357 14.60 -16.49 15.69
C HIS A 357 15.65 -16.05 14.68
N HIS A 358 16.10 -14.80 14.77
CA HIS A 358 17.19 -14.32 13.94
C HIS A 358 18.49 -15.10 14.16
N THR A 359 18.83 -15.45 15.40
CA THR A 359 19.99 -16.28 15.73
C THR A 359 19.92 -17.65 15.06
N TYR A 360 18.76 -18.32 15.13
CA TYR A 360 18.54 -19.58 14.44
C TYR A 360 18.66 -19.42 12.91
N MET A 361 18.12 -18.35 12.35
CA MET A 361 18.22 -18.09 10.91
C MET A 361 19.66 -17.85 10.47
N ALA A 362 20.45 -17.09 11.23
CA ALA A 362 21.85 -16.82 10.91
C ALA A 362 22.74 -18.08 10.96
N GLN A 363 22.40 -19.05 11.83
CA GLN A 363 23.12 -20.33 11.93
C GLN A 363 22.79 -21.30 10.78
N ASN A 364 21.56 -21.28 10.28
CA ASN A 364 21.08 -22.25 9.29
C ASN A 364 21.05 -21.71 7.84
N TYR A 365 21.11 -20.39 7.67
CA TYR A 365 20.98 -19.74 6.37
C TYR A 365 22.10 -18.74 6.12
N LYS A 366 22.65 -18.77 4.90
CA LYS A 366 23.55 -17.74 4.43
C LYS A 366 22.75 -16.45 4.28
N ASP A 367 23.22 -15.40 4.93
CA ASP A 367 22.56 -14.12 4.86
C ASP A 367 22.78 -13.42 3.51
N THR A 368 21.86 -12.51 3.14
CA THR A 368 21.97 -11.73 1.91
C THR A 368 23.11 -10.70 2.08
N PRO A 369 24.04 -10.59 1.12
CA PRO A 369 25.09 -9.57 1.17
C PRO A 369 24.49 -8.16 1.15
N LEU A 370 25.22 -7.21 1.72
CA LEU A 370 24.87 -5.78 1.70
C LEU A 370 25.20 -5.09 0.37
N TRP A 371 25.93 -5.75 -0.54
CA TRP A 371 26.46 -5.19 -1.79
C TRP A 371 25.59 -5.49 -3.01
#